data_AF-A0A7W1HB35-F1
#
_entry.id   AF-A0A7W1HB35-F1
#
_cell.length_a   1.000
_cell.length_b   1.000
_cell.length_c   1.000
_cell.angle_alpha   90.00
_cell.angle_beta   90.00
_cell.angle_gamma   90.00
#
_symmetry.space_group_name_H-M   'P 1'
#
loop_
_entity.id
_entity.type
_entity.pdbx_description
1 polymer ?
#
loop_
_entity_poly.entity_id
_entity_poly.type
_entity_poly.pdbx_seq_one_letter_code
_entity_poly.pdbx_strand_id
1 'polypeptide(L)' 'MRELEESIPAEDVLEEELIAFAAFALTHAACCDVVEVRISERCILEWCPSCQSMRTFVSPGG' A
#
# COMPACT_ATOMS: atom_id res chain seq x y z
N MET A 1 -4.74 23.83 -21.25
CA MET A 1 -4.86 22.64 -20.39
C MET A 1 -3.51 22.49 -19.73
N ARG A 2 -3.39 22.67 -18.40
CA ARG A 2 -2.15 22.33 -17.69
C ARG A 2 -2.18 20.82 -17.53
N GLU A 3 -1.22 20.15 -18.13
CA GLU A 3 -0.93 18.76 -17.87
C GLU A 3 -0.61 18.68 -16.38
N LEU A 4 -1.42 17.95 -15.62
CA LEU A 4 -1.07 17.59 -14.24
C LEU A 4 0.15 16.69 -14.38
N GLU A 5 1.35 17.27 -14.31
CA GLU A 5 2.59 16.53 -14.13
C GLU A 5 2.40 15.64 -12.91
N GLU A 6 2.23 14.35 -13.20
CA GLU A 6 2.07 13.35 -12.18
C GLU A 6 3.43 13.19 -11.51
N SER A 7 3.60 13.89 -10.40
CA SER A 7 4.83 13.85 -9.62
C SER A 7 5.01 12.45 -9.05
N ILE A 8 5.94 11.69 -9.63
CA ILE A 8 6.42 10.44 -9.06
C ILE A 8 6.87 10.74 -7.62
N PRO A 9 6.41 10.00 -6.60
CA PRO A 9 6.84 10.22 -5.22
C PRO A 9 8.36 10.14 -5.13
N ALA A 10 8.97 10.96 -4.27
CA ALA A 10 10.39 10.88 -4.00
C ALA A 10 10.77 9.47 -3.50
N GLU A 11 11.99 9.01 -3.80
CA GLU A 11 12.46 7.64 -3.49
C GLU A 11 12.33 7.30 -2.00
N ASP A 12 12.62 8.26 -1.12
CA ASP A 12 12.46 8.12 0.34
C ASP A 12 10.99 7.84 0.74
N VAL A 13 10.02 8.44 0.04
CA VAL A 13 8.58 8.23 0.29
C VAL A 13 8.15 6.82 -0.13
N LEU A 14 8.75 6.28 -1.19
CA LEU A 14 8.49 4.90 -1.62
C LEU A 14 9.06 3.88 -0.64
N GLU A 15 10.24 4.14 -0.07
CA GLU A 15 10.84 3.27 0.95
C GLU A 15 9.99 3.25 2.24
N GLU A 16 9.54 4.42 2.73
CA GLU A 16 8.65 4.50 3.89
C GLU A 16 7.33 3.74 3.68
N GLU A 17 6.73 3.85 2.48
CA GLU A 17 5.51 3.14 2.11
C GLU A 17 5.72 1.61 2.06
N LEU A 18 6.86 1.15 1.52
CA LEU A 18 7.22 -0.28 1.51
C LEU A 18 7.42 -0.83 2.93
N ILE A 19 8.07 -0.08 3.80
CA ILE A 19 8.23 -0.45 5.21
C ILE A 19 6.87 -0.49 5.91
N ALA A 20 6.00 0.49 5.65
CA ALA A 20 4.66 0.54 6.21
C ALA A 20 3.77 -0.62 5.76
N PHE A 21 3.89 -1.04 4.50
CA PHE A 21 3.24 -2.23 3.95
C PHE A 21 3.71 -3.49 4.69
N ALA A 22 5.02 -3.73 4.75
CA ALA A 22 5.57 -4.90 5.46
C ALA A 22 5.19 -4.91 6.95
N ALA A 23 5.18 -3.75 7.60
CA ALA A 23 4.78 -3.62 8.99
C ALA A 23 3.30 -3.96 9.22
N PHE A 24 2.40 -3.57 8.32
CA PHE A 24 0.98 -3.92 8.39
C PHE A 24 0.80 -5.44 8.27
N ALA A 25 1.38 -6.05 7.23
CA ALA A 25 1.33 -7.49 7.02
C ALA A 25 1.84 -8.28 8.24
N LEU A 26 3.00 -7.89 8.80
CA LEU A 26 3.57 -8.55 9.98
C LEU A 26 2.72 -8.35 11.24
N THR A 27 2.17 -7.16 11.45
CA THR A 27 1.27 -6.87 12.59
C THR A 27 0.02 -7.76 12.57
N HIS A 28 -0.48 -8.07 11.37
CA HIS A 28 -1.67 -8.87 11.17
C HIS A 28 -1.40 -10.34 10.82
N ALA A 29 -0.14 -10.80 10.84
CA ALA A 29 0.22 -12.18 10.47
C ALA A 29 -0.49 -13.25 11.31
N ALA A 30 -0.79 -12.95 12.58
CA ALA A 30 -1.52 -13.85 13.49
C ALA A 30 -3.04 -13.90 13.22
N CYS A 31 -3.57 -13.00 12.38
CA CYS A 31 -4.99 -12.93 12.04
C CYS A 31 -5.41 -13.94 10.97
N CYS A 32 -4.45 -14.72 10.44
CA CYS A 32 -4.57 -15.78 9.42
C CYS A 32 -5.00 -15.32 8.02
N ASP A 33 -5.78 -14.24 7.90
CA ASP A 33 -6.22 -13.68 6.62
C ASP A 33 -5.84 -12.19 6.53
N VAL A 34 -4.87 -11.87 5.66
CA VAL A 34 -4.64 -10.51 5.17
C VAL A 34 -4.89 -10.54 3.66
N VAL A 35 -5.83 -9.72 3.20
CA VAL A 35 -6.23 -9.64 1.79
C VAL A 35 -5.48 -8.51 1.13
N GLU A 36 -4.68 -8.82 0.12
CA GLU A 36 -4.09 -7.84 -0.79
C GLU A 36 -5.03 -7.63 -1.99
N VAL A 37 -5.44 -6.39 -2.22
CA VAL A 37 -6.25 -5.99 -3.38
C VAL A 37 -5.47 -4.98 -4.21
N ARG A 38 -5.15 -5.31 -5.46
CA ARG A 38 -4.53 -4.38 -6.39
C ARG A 38 -5.58 -3.43 -6.95
N ILE A 39 -5.37 -2.13 -6.75
CA ILE A 39 -6.22 -1.06 -7.25
C ILE A 39 -5.45 -0.33 -8.35
N SER A 40 -5.77 -0.63 -9.61
CA SER A 40 -5.01 -0.14 -10.77
C SER A 40 -3.54 -0.60 -10.72
N GLU A 41 -2.68 0.03 -11.50
CA GLU A 41 -1.23 -0.24 -11.56
C GLU A 41 -0.45 0.48 -10.44
N ARG A 42 -1.11 1.36 -9.69
CA ARG A 42 -0.43 2.33 -8.80
C ARG A 42 -0.74 2.18 -7.33
N CYS A 43 -1.74 1.37 -6.95
CA CYS A 43 -2.15 1.27 -5.56
C CYS A 43 -2.41 -0.19 -5.13
N ILE A 44 -2.11 -0.47 -3.87
CA ILE A 44 -2.41 -1.74 -3.22
C ILE A 44 -3.20 -1.43 -1.95
N LEU A 45 -4.28 -2.16 -1.70
CA LEU A 45 -5.03 -2.12 -0.46
C LEU A 45 -4.74 -3.41 0.31
N GLU A 46 -4.23 -3.28 1.54
CA GLU A 46 -4.23 -4.40 2.48
C GLU A 46 -5.41 -4.28 3.44
N TRP A 47 -6.08 -5.40 3.67
CA TRP A 47 -7.22 -5.49 4.58
C TRP A 47 -7.10 -6.73 5.46
N CYS A 48 -7.21 -6.54 6.77
CA CYS A 48 -7.37 -7.61 7.75
C CYS A 48 -8.84 -7.65 8.22
N PRO A 49 -9.63 -8.67 7.83
CA PRO A 49 -11.03 -8.81 8.24
C PRO A 49 -11.19 -8.98 9.75
N SER A 50 -10.28 -9.75 10.37
CA SER A 50 -10.29 -10.05 11.80
C SER A 50 -10.13 -8.78 12.65
N CYS A 51 -9.28 -7.85 12.22
CA CYS A 51 -9.08 -6.57 12.91
C CYS A 51 -9.97 -5.44 12.37
N GLN A 52 -10.68 -5.66 11.26
CA GLN A 52 -11.40 -4.63 10.51
C GLN A 52 -10.50 -3.42 10.15
N SER A 53 -9.21 -3.69 9.93
CA SER A 53 -8.19 -2.69 9.63
C SER A 53 -7.87 -2.71 8.15
N MET A 54 -7.79 -1.53 7.53
CA MET A 54 -7.48 -1.38 6.11
C MET A 54 -6.49 -0.24 5.87
N ARG A 55 -5.57 -0.41 4.93
CA ARG A 55 -4.65 0.65 4.52
C ARG A 55 -4.30 0.53 3.04
N THR A 56 -4.22 1.67 2.38
CA THR A 56 -3.77 1.79 0.99
C THR A 56 -2.32 2.20 0.93
N PHE A 57 -1.58 1.61 0.00
CA PHE A 57 -0.17 1.85 -0.27
C PHE A 57 0.04 2.15 -1.75
N VAL A 58 1.08 2.90 -2.07
CA VAL A 58 1.50 3.12 -3.46
C VAL A 58 2.25 1.89 -3.96
N SER A 59 1.92 1.42 -5.17
CA SER A 59 2.61 0.30 -5.80
C SER A 59 3.95 0.76 -6.39
N PRO A 60 5.07 0.04 -6.16
CA PRO A 60 6.39 0.43 -6.69
C PRO A 60 6.56 0.31 -8.21
N GLY A 61 5.49 0.12 -9.01
CA GLY A 61 5.59 -0.34 -10.40
C GLY A 61 4.66 0.36 -11.39
N GLY A 62 4.44 1.67 -11.25
CA GLY A 62 3.78 2.52 -12.27
C GLY A 62 4.78 3.22 -13.18
#